data_AF-E1NRE6-F1
#
_entry.id   AF-E1NRE6-F1
#
_cell.length_a   1.000
_cell.length_b   1.000
_cell.length_c   1.000
_cell.angle_alpha   90.00
_cell.angle_beta   90.00
_cell.angle_gamma   90.00
#
_symmetry.space_group_name_H-M   'P 1'
#
loop_
_entity.id
_entity.type
_entity.pdbx_description
1 polymer ?
#
loop_
_entity_poly.entity_id
_entity_poly.type
_entity_poly.pdbx_seq_one_letter_code
_entity_poly.pdbx_strand_id
1 'polypeptide(L)'
;MNLNRQELSRIARLGSGSATRSIFGGFVEWQKGYDDQTSFAFPINEHPQMDLTMLAVELDVSQKDISSTCGMKIAQTSPFYQTWLNRNKQEISEMESAIKNNNFTRLGELSELSANEMHSLNLTAMQSFSYFQSTTITIMNLVRNLRKNGIECYYTIDAGPNVKILCQDKNVEDICKAIHNTLDSVKIIKSKFGPGVQIINCDD
;
A
#
# COMPACT_ATOMS: atom_id res chain seq x y z
N MET A 1 0.03 26.03 16.86
CA MET A 1 1.25 25.32 17.31
C MET A 1 2.26 25.40 16.19
N ASN A 2 3.48 25.89 16.44
CA ASN A 2 4.56 25.90 15.44
C ASN A 2 5.33 24.58 15.56
N LEU A 3 4.89 23.56 14.84
CA LEU A 3 5.53 22.24 14.80
C LEU A 3 6.23 22.07 13.46
N ASN A 4 7.43 21.50 13.47
CA ASN A 4 8.08 21.07 12.24
C ASN A 4 7.42 19.78 11.69
N ARG A 5 7.72 19.42 10.43
CA ARG A 5 7.09 18.25 9.78
C ARG A 5 7.35 16.92 10.50
N GLN A 6 8.52 16.75 11.12
CA GLN A 6 8.83 15.56 11.90
C GLN A 6 7.99 15.48 13.18
N GLU A 7 7.83 16.60 13.89
CA GLU A 7 6.97 16.68 15.07
C GLU A 7 5.50 16.43 14.72
N LEU A 8 5.01 17.01 13.61
CA LEU A 8 3.67 16.72 13.08
C LEU A 8 3.51 15.23 12.76
N SER A 9 4.52 14.61 12.14
CA SER A 9 4.53 13.18 11.81
C SER A 9 4.45 12.30 13.06
N ARG A 10 5.17 12.66 14.13
CA ARG A 10 5.10 11.96 15.42
C ARG A 10 3.72 12.06 16.05
N ILE A 11 3.12 13.25 16.06
CA ILE A 11 1.79 13.46 16.65
C ILE A 11 0.72 12.75 15.84
N ALA A 12 0.76 12.83 14.51
CA ALA A 12 -0.19 12.16 13.63
C ALA A 12 -0.25 10.64 13.86
N ARG A 13 0.93 10.02 14.14
CA ARG A 13 1.07 8.59 14.49
C ARG A 13 0.19 8.17 15.67
N LEU A 14 -0.06 9.05 16.64
CA LEU A 14 -0.84 8.76 17.85
C LEU A 14 -2.35 8.64 17.56
N GLY A 15 -2.86 9.36 16.55
CA GLY A 15 -4.25 9.22 16.11
C GLY A 15 -4.45 7.97 15.27
N SER A 16 -3.56 7.74 14.31
CA SER A 16 -3.49 6.51 13.53
C SER A 16 -2.05 6.28 13.09
N GLY A 17 -1.54 5.07 13.29
CA GLY A 17 -0.13 4.75 13.00
C GLY A 17 0.29 5.13 11.58
N SER A 18 -0.53 4.84 10.56
CA SER A 18 -0.22 5.16 9.16
C SER A 18 -0.26 6.65 8.83
N ALA A 19 -0.99 7.48 9.60
CA ALA A 19 -1.14 8.91 9.33
C ALA A 19 0.19 9.67 9.42
N THR A 20 1.17 9.13 10.14
CA THR A 20 2.54 9.64 10.22
C THR A 20 3.18 9.86 8.84
N ARG A 21 2.88 8.98 7.86
CA ARG A 21 3.42 9.04 6.50
C ARG A 21 2.75 10.08 5.61
N SER A 22 1.48 10.41 5.89
CA SER A 22 0.71 11.38 5.10
C SER A 22 1.13 12.84 5.31
N ILE A 23 2.09 13.11 6.19
CA ILE A 23 2.67 14.45 6.35
C ILE A 23 3.51 14.85 5.14
N PHE A 24 4.14 13.88 4.47
CA PHE A 24 5.06 14.10 3.35
C PHE A 24 4.45 13.61 2.03
N GLY A 25 4.95 14.15 0.91
CA GLY A 25 4.54 13.74 -0.43
C GLY A 25 5.40 12.62 -1.01
N GLY A 26 5.03 12.12 -2.20
CA GLY A 26 5.81 11.14 -2.94
C GLY A 26 5.97 9.80 -2.22
N PHE A 27 7.21 9.31 -2.12
CA PHE A 27 7.56 8.09 -1.36
C PHE A 27 8.01 8.44 0.05
N VAL A 28 7.46 7.75 1.04
CA VAL A 28 7.65 8.06 2.46
C VAL A 28 7.86 6.78 3.26
N GLU A 29 8.89 6.75 4.11
CA GLU A 29 9.12 5.68 5.07
C GLU A 29 8.59 6.11 6.45
N TRP A 30 8.00 5.17 7.19
CA TRP A 30 7.82 5.32 8.64
C TRP A 30 8.86 4.47 9.36
N GLN A 31 9.80 5.12 10.03
CA GLN A 31 10.78 4.43 10.85
C GLN A 31 10.13 3.96 12.16
N LYS A 32 10.29 2.69 12.48
CA LYS A 32 9.73 2.08 13.70
C LYS A 32 10.17 2.84 14.96
N GLY A 33 11.43 3.27 15.01
CA GLY A 33 12.05 3.82 16.21
C GLY A 33 12.13 2.80 17.35
N TYR A 34 12.56 3.27 18.51
CA TYR A 34 12.57 2.52 19.76
C TYR A 34 11.72 3.20 20.86
N ASP A 35 11.31 4.44 20.62
CA ASP A 35 10.46 5.23 21.51
C ASP A 35 9.59 6.23 20.71
N ASP A 36 8.80 7.05 21.42
CA ASP A 36 7.95 8.07 20.81
C ASP A 36 8.75 9.14 20.05
N GLN A 37 9.96 9.48 20.52
CA GLN A 37 10.82 10.51 19.94
C GLN A 37 11.42 10.08 18.61
N THR A 38 11.66 8.78 18.46
CA THR A 38 12.34 8.18 17.31
C THR A 38 11.40 7.48 16.34
N SER A 39 10.10 7.35 16.63
CA SER A 39 9.15 6.73 15.71
C SER A 39 8.39 7.78 14.88
N PHE A 40 8.83 8.04 13.64
CA PHE A 40 8.23 9.04 12.76
C PHE A 40 8.49 8.75 11.29
N ALA A 41 7.77 9.43 10.41
CA ALA A 41 8.00 9.32 8.98
C ALA A 41 9.00 10.36 8.46
N PHE A 42 9.67 10.01 7.37
CA PHE A 42 10.49 10.92 6.58
C PHE A 42 10.33 10.58 5.09
N PRO A 43 10.47 11.57 4.19
CA PRO A 43 10.35 11.32 2.77
C PRO A 43 11.60 10.59 2.25
N ILE A 44 11.38 9.54 1.48
CA ILE A 44 12.43 8.92 0.63
C ILE A 44 12.64 9.81 -0.60
N ASN A 45 11.53 10.24 -1.23
CA ASN A 45 11.55 11.11 -2.39
C ASN A 45 10.20 11.83 -2.55
N GLU A 46 10.15 13.15 -2.31
CA GLU A 46 8.92 13.96 -2.46
C GLU A 46 8.59 14.32 -3.92
N HIS A 47 9.54 14.14 -4.85
CA HIS A 47 9.40 14.50 -6.27
C HIS A 47 9.84 13.34 -7.20
N PRO A 48 9.20 12.16 -7.07
CA PRO A 48 9.57 10.99 -7.86
C PRO A 48 9.38 11.24 -9.37
N GLN A 49 10.37 10.78 -10.14
CA GLN A 49 10.33 10.76 -11.62
C GLN A 49 9.78 9.43 -12.17
N MET A 50 9.36 8.53 -11.28
CA MET A 50 8.83 7.23 -11.65
C MET A 50 7.48 7.39 -12.34
N ASP A 51 7.32 6.77 -13.50
CA ASP A 51 6.00 6.58 -14.09
C ASP A 51 5.28 5.50 -13.29
N LEU A 52 4.55 5.95 -12.26
CA LEU A 52 3.73 5.13 -11.39
C LEU A 52 2.33 5.72 -11.34
N THR A 53 1.37 4.94 -11.83
CA THR A 53 -0.05 5.15 -11.66
C THR A 53 -0.62 4.06 -10.77
N MET A 54 -1.52 4.45 -9.86
CA MET A 54 -2.28 3.53 -9.04
C MET A 54 -3.75 3.54 -9.48
N LEU A 55 -4.29 2.36 -9.76
CA LEU A 55 -5.71 2.14 -10.00
C LEU A 55 -6.31 1.46 -8.76
N ALA A 56 -7.08 2.21 -7.97
CA ALA A 56 -7.81 1.65 -6.85
C ALA A 56 -9.15 1.08 -7.34
N VAL A 57 -9.27 -0.24 -7.30
CA VAL A 57 -10.47 -0.99 -7.67
C VAL A 57 -11.31 -1.21 -6.41
N GLU A 58 -12.47 -0.54 -6.34
CA GLU A 58 -13.41 -0.65 -5.23
C GLU A 58 -14.31 -1.87 -5.42
N LEU A 59 -14.03 -2.96 -4.70
CA LEU A 59 -14.71 -4.25 -4.84
C LEU A 59 -15.88 -4.42 -3.88
N ASP A 60 -15.76 -3.86 -2.68
CA ASP A 60 -16.85 -3.83 -1.71
C ASP A 60 -16.67 -2.63 -0.76
N VAL A 61 -17.77 -1.93 -0.53
CA VAL A 61 -17.86 -0.78 0.39
C VAL A 61 -18.57 -1.14 1.70
N SER A 62 -18.95 -2.41 1.87
CA SER A 62 -19.54 -2.92 3.10
C SER A 62 -18.55 -2.81 4.28
N GLN A 63 -19.12 -2.75 5.49
CA GLN A 63 -18.32 -2.58 6.69
C GLN A 63 -17.43 -3.81 6.92
N LYS A 64 -16.14 -3.57 7.21
CA LYS A 64 -15.17 -4.64 7.48
C LYS A 64 -15.63 -5.45 8.69
N ASP A 65 -15.71 -6.78 8.53
CA ASP A 65 -15.99 -7.70 9.63
C ASP A 65 -14.92 -7.61 10.74
N ILE A 66 -13.66 -7.33 10.37
CA ILE A 66 -12.53 -7.20 11.29
C ILE A 66 -11.80 -5.89 11.04
N SER A 67 -11.71 -5.03 12.06
CA SER A 67 -10.94 -3.78 11.97
C SER A 67 -9.44 -4.05 11.82
N SER A 68 -8.70 -3.13 11.20
CA SER A 68 -7.24 -3.28 11.01
C SER A 68 -6.49 -3.46 12.32
N THR A 69 -6.84 -2.71 13.37
CA THR A 69 -6.23 -2.86 14.70
C THR A 69 -6.47 -4.23 15.31
N CYS A 70 -7.67 -4.79 15.15
CA CYS A 70 -7.99 -6.13 15.63
C CYS A 70 -7.23 -7.19 14.81
N GLY A 71 -7.32 -7.11 13.48
CA GLY A 71 -6.65 -8.03 12.57
C GLY A 71 -5.13 -8.08 12.78
N MET A 72 -4.49 -6.93 12.97
CA MET A 72 -3.04 -6.86 13.28
C MET A 72 -2.67 -7.58 14.58
N LYS A 73 -3.51 -7.53 15.62
CA LYS A 73 -3.26 -8.26 16.88
C LYS A 73 -3.42 -9.76 16.68
N ILE A 74 -4.41 -10.19 15.90
CA ILE A 74 -4.64 -11.60 15.59
C ILE A 74 -3.48 -12.16 14.75
N ALA A 75 -3.04 -11.42 13.72
CA ALA A 75 -1.94 -11.82 12.84
C ALA A 75 -0.62 -12.10 13.57
N GLN A 76 -0.38 -11.45 14.72
CA GLN A 76 0.79 -11.70 15.58
C GLN A 76 0.87 -13.13 16.13
N THR A 77 -0.27 -13.84 16.16
CA THR A 77 -0.33 -15.24 16.59
C THR A 77 0.07 -16.24 15.51
N SER A 78 0.31 -15.78 14.27
CA SER A 78 0.81 -16.65 13.20
C SER A 78 2.18 -17.22 13.53
N PRO A 79 2.45 -18.51 13.25
CA PRO A 79 3.78 -19.10 13.43
C PRO A 79 4.84 -18.47 12.50
N PHE A 80 4.43 -17.78 11.44
CA PHE A 80 5.34 -17.12 10.49
C PHE A 80 5.60 -15.65 10.82
N TYR A 81 4.98 -15.10 11.86
CA TYR A 81 5.07 -13.68 12.20
C TYR A 81 6.51 -13.21 12.43
N GLN A 82 7.31 -14.00 13.16
CA GLN A 82 8.71 -13.64 13.42
C GLN A 82 9.56 -13.67 12.14
N THR A 83 9.30 -14.62 11.24
CA THR A 83 9.98 -14.70 9.94
C THR A 83 9.68 -13.47 9.09
N TRP A 84 8.41 -13.06 9.04
CA TRP A 84 7.99 -11.82 8.37
C TRP A 84 8.69 -10.59 8.95
N LEU A 85 8.73 -10.44 10.28
CA LEU A 85 9.44 -9.34 10.94
C LEU A 85 10.93 -9.29 10.59
N ASN A 86 11.60 -10.45 10.48
CA ASN A 86 13.02 -10.53 10.18
C ASN A 86 13.35 -10.08 8.74
N ARG A 87 12.39 -10.15 7.82
CA ARG A 87 12.56 -9.75 6.41
C ARG A 87 12.36 -8.26 6.17
N ASN A 88 11.54 -7.60 7.00
CA ASN A 88 11.16 -6.18 6.81
C ASN A 88 12.35 -5.25 6.55
N LYS A 89 13.46 -5.38 7.29
CA LYS A 89 14.63 -4.51 7.11
C LYS A 89 15.26 -4.65 5.72
N GLN A 90 15.36 -5.88 5.23
CA GLN A 90 15.90 -6.15 3.89
C GLN A 90 14.95 -5.62 2.82
N GLU A 91 13.65 -5.92 2.94
CA GLU A 91 12.65 -5.51 1.94
C GLU A 91 12.49 -3.98 1.85
N ILE A 92 12.59 -3.27 2.99
CA ILE A 92 12.64 -1.80 3.01
C ILE A 92 13.86 -1.31 2.22
N SER A 93 15.05 -1.86 2.49
CA SER A 93 16.27 -1.45 1.79
C SER A 93 16.21 -1.73 0.28
N GLU A 94 15.62 -2.85 -0.12
CA GLU A 94 15.39 -3.19 -1.52
C GLU A 94 14.37 -2.24 -2.18
N MET A 95 13.32 -1.84 -1.45
CA MET A 95 12.33 -0.87 -1.92
C MET A 95 12.96 0.52 -2.10
N GLU A 96 13.74 1.00 -1.14
CA GLU A 96 14.49 2.26 -1.25
C GLU A 96 15.41 2.26 -2.47
N SER A 97 16.11 1.14 -2.71
CA SER A 97 16.96 0.96 -3.89
C SER A 97 16.14 0.98 -5.18
N ALA A 98 14.98 0.32 -5.23
CA ALA A 98 14.09 0.35 -6.39
C ALA A 98 13.59 1.77 -6.69
N ILE A 99 13.19 2.52 -5.66
CA ILE A 99 12.77 3.92 -5.77
C ILE A 99 13.91 4.78 -6.31
N LYS A 100 15.11 4.69 -5.72
CA LYS A 100 16.28 5.48 -6.11
C LYS A 100 16.71 5.23 -7.56
N ASN A 101 16.60 3.99 -8.02
CA ASN A 101 16.99 3.58 -9.37
C ASN A 101 15.85 3.69 -10.40
N ASN A 102 14.70 4.27 -10.01
CA ASN A 102 13.52 4.36 -10.86
C ASN A 102 13.05 2.99 -11.42
N ASN A 103 13.25 1.91 -10.65
CA ASN A 103 12.97 0.55 -11.07
C ASN A 103 11.52 0.16 -10.72
N PHE A 104 10.61 0.47 -11.63
CA PHE A 104 9.18 0.17 -11.50
C PHE A 104 8.91 -1.33 -11.26
N THR A 105 9.55 -2.21 -12.05
CA THR A 105 9.40 -3.66 -11.96
C THR A 105 9.70 -4.16 -10.55
N ARG A 106 10.86 -3.78 -9.99
CA ARG A 106 11.26 -4.23 -8.65
C ARG A 106 10.35 -3.68 -7.56
N LEU A 107 9.94 -2.42 -7.67
CA LEU A 107 8.98 -1.82 -6.74
C LEU A 107 7.64 -2.58 -6.76
N GLY A 108 7.15 -2.92 -7.95
CA GLY A 108 5.92 -3.67 -8.13
C GLY A 108 6.00 -5.07 -7.52
N GLU A 109 7.08 -5.80 -7.79
CA GLU A 109 7.32 -7.14 -7.20
C GLU A 109 7.33 -7.12 -5.67
N LEU A 110 8.05 -6.15 -5.08
CA LEU A 110 8.12 -5.98 -3.63
C LEU A 110 6.76 -5.60 -3.04
N SER A 111 6.00 -4.74 -3.72
CA SER A 111 4.65 -4.34 -3.29
C SER A 111 3.68 -5.53 -3.27
N GLU A 112 3.74 -6.37 -4.30
CA GLU A 112 2.93 -7.58 -4.41
C GLU A 112 3.32 -8.64 -3.39
N LEU A 113 4.63 -8.86 -3.20
CA LEU A 113 5.16 -9.75 -2.18
C LEU A 113 4.73 -9.33 -0.78
N SER A 114 4.95 -8.07 -0.41
CA SER A 114 4.60 -7.54 0.91
C SER A 114 3.11 -7.68 1.23
N ALA A 115 2.24 -7.41 0.24
CA ALA A 115 0.80 -7.64 0.38
C ALA A 115 0.48 -9.12 0.63
N ASN A 116 1.05 -10.03 -0.17
CA ASN A 116 0.83 -11.47 -0.01
C ASN A 116 1.32 -11.98 1.36
N GLU A 117 2.49 -11.51 1.82
CA GLU A 117 3.04 -11.88 3.13
C GLU A 117 2.12 -11.42 4.26
N MET A 118 1.68 -10.16 4.25
CA MET A 118 0.74 -9.63 5.25
C MET A 118 -0.55 -10.47 5.30
N HIS A 119 -1.16 -10.77 4.16
CA HIS A 119 -2.40 -11.56 4.12
C HIS A 119 -2.18 -13.03 4.47
N SER A 120 -0.99 -13.60 4.23
CA SER A 120 -0.66 -14.95 4.67
C SER A 120 -0.60 -15.08 6.19
N LEU A 121 -0.17 -14.02 6.90
CA LEU A 121 -0.20 -13.97 8.36
C LEU A 121 -1.63 -14.01 8.90
N ASN A 122 -2.59 -13.35 8.23
CA ASN A 122 -4.00 -13.39 8.60
C ASN A 122 -4.57 -14.81 8.49
N LEU A 123 -4.20 -15.53 7.42
CA LEU A 123 -4.65 -16.90 7.15
C LEU A 123 -4.02 -17.94 8.09
N THR A 124 -2.80 -17.67 8.56
CA THR A 124 -2.03 -18.60 9.41
C THR A 124 -2.08 -18.25 10.90
N ALA A 125 -2.79 -17.19 11.28
CA ALA A 125 -3.06 -16.85 12.66
C ALA A 125 -3.87 -17.95 13.38
N MET A 126 -3.78 -18.01 14.72
CA MET A 126 -4.51 -18.99 15.53
C MET A 126 -6.03 -18.87 15.36
N GLN A 127 -6.53 -17.64 15.20
CA GLN A 127 -7.89 -17.36 14.75
C GLN A 127 -7.78 -16.84 13.31
N SER A 128 -7.76 -17.76 12.35
CA SER A 128 -7.56 -17.39 10.94
C SER A 128 -8.71 -16.52 10.43
N PHE A 129 -8.36 -15.56 9.57
CA PHE A 129 -9.33 -14.71 8.89
C PHE A 129 -8.77 -14.24 7.56
N SER A 130 -9.66 -13.70 6.71
CA SER A 130 -9.29 -13.18 5.40
C SER A 130 -9.98 -11.85 5.15
N TYR A 131 -9.24 -10.90 4.59
CA TYR A 131 -9.82 -9.70 3.98
C TYR A 131 -10.22 -9.90 2.52
N PHE A 132 -9.72 -10.96 1.89
CA PHE A 132 -10.01 -11.26 0.50
C PHE A 132 -11.42 -11.80 0.35
N GLN A 133 -12.10 -11.27 -0.67
CA GLN A 133 -13.30 -11.85 -1.24
C GLN A 133 -12.98 -12.56 -2.56
N SER A 134 -13.94 -13.28 -3.13
CA SER A 134 -13.78 -13.94 -4.43
C SER A 134 -13.36 -12.94 -5.52
N THR A 135 -13.94 -11.74 -5.51
CA THR A 135 -13.59 -10.63 -6.42
C THR A 135 -12.15 -10.16 -6.26
N THR A 136 -11.63 -10.12 -5.01
CA THR A 136 -10.22 -9.80 -4.74
C THR A 136 -9.30 -10.81 -5.45
N ILE A 137 -9.58 -12.11 -5.29
CA ILE A 137 -8.81 -13.18 -5.93
C ILE A 137 -8.92 -13.11 -7.46
N THR A 138 -10.11 -12.81 -7.99
CA THR A 138 -10.33 -12.60 -9.42
C THR A 138 -9.42 -11.50 -9.97
N ILE A 139 -9.34 -10.34 -9.32
CA ILE A 139 -8.45 -9.25 -9.75
C ILE A 139 -6.97 -9.62 -9.60
N MET A 140 -6.57 -10.31 -8.53
CA MET A 140 -5.18 -10.79 -8.38
C MET A 140 -4.78 -11.72 -9.53
N ASN A 141 -5.68 -12.63 -9.96
CA ASN A 141 -5.44 -13.51 -11.10
C ASN A 141 -5.40 -12.75 -12.42
N LEU A 142 -6.29 -11.76 -12.60
CA LEU A 142 -6.27 -10.87 -13.75
C LEU A 142 -4.93 -10.14 -13.89
N VAL A 143 -4.43 -9.52 -12.81
CA VAL A 143 -3.12 -8.81 -12.80
C VAL A 143 -1.98 -9.75 -13.20
N ARG A 144 -1.95 -10.98 -12.67
CA ARG A 144 -0.93 -11.97 -13.05
C ARG A 144 -1.02 -12.35 -14.53
N ASN A 145 -2.24 -12.50 -15.05
CA ASN A 145 -2.46 -12.83 -16.46
C ASN A 145 -2.08 -11.67 -17.38
N LEU A 146 -2.42 -10.43 -17.03
CA LEU A 146 -2.01 -9.23 -17.75
C LEU A 146 -0.48 -9.14 -17.83
N ARG A 147 0.21 -9.32 -16.69
CA ARG A 147 1.67 -9.34 -16.62
C ARG A 147 2.29 -10.43 -17.50
N LYS A 148 1.73 -11.64 -17.50
CA LYS A 148 2.16 -12.75 -18.39
C LYS A 148 1.98 -12.42 -19.88
N ASN A 149 0.98 -11.60 -20.22
CA ASN A 149 0.67 -11.19 -21.59
C ASN A 149 1.35 -9.86 -21.98
N GLY A 150 2.34 -9.39 -21.23
CA GLY A 150 3.15 -8.21 -21.57
C GLY A 150 2.62 -6.89 -21.04
N ILE A 151 1.48 -6.86 -20.34
CA ILE A 151 0.96 -5.67 -19.68
C ILE A 151 1.49 -5.66 -18.25
N GLU A 152 2.62 -4.99 -18.06
CA GLU A 152 3.28 -4.92 -16.75
C GLU A 152 2.42 -4.17 -15.73
N CYS A 153 1.97 -4.90 -14.70
CA CYS A 153 1.27 -4.38 -13.55
C CYS A 153 1.43 -5.31 -12.34
N TYR A 154 1.22 -4.74 -11.16
CA TYR A 154 1.35 -5.42 -9.85
C TYR A 154 0.19 -5.00 -8.96
N TYR A 155 -0.11 -5.78 -7.92
CA TYR A 155 -1.15 -5.41 -6.97
C TYR A 155 -0.61 -5.19 -5.56
N THR A 156 -1.31 -4.37 -4.78
CA THR A 156 -1.19 -4.31 -3.32
C THR A 156 -2.58 -4.22 -2.70
N ILE A 157 -2.74 -4.71 -1.48
CA ILE A 157 -4.02 -4.88 -0.82
C ILE A 157 -3.86 -4.61 0.68
N ASP A 158 -4.61 -3.63 1.20
CA ASP A 158 -4.62 -3.29 2.62
C ASP A 158 -5.54 -4.25 3.41
N ALA A 159 -5.91 -3.86 4.62
CA ALA A 159 -6.92 -4.53 5.44
C ALA A 159 -8.34 -4.35 4.87
N GLY A 160 -8.67 -5.01 3.76
CA GLY A 160 -9.99 -5.02 3.11
C GLY A 160 -9.93 -5.65 1.72
N PRO A 161 -11.07 -5.79 1.03
CA PRO A 161 -11.13 -6.50 -0.25
C PRO A 161 -10.59 -5.68 -1.43
N ASN A 162 -10.57 -4.35 -1.33
CA ASN A 162 -10.18 -3.44 -2.41
C ASN A 162 -8.73 -3.63 -2.86
N VAL A 163 -8.55 -3.80 -4.16
CA VAL A 163 -7.23 -4.01 -4.79
C VAL A 163 -6.72 -2.70 -5.36
N LYS A 164 -5.44 -2.39 -5.11
CA LYS A 164 -4.75 -1.29 -5.78
C LYS A 164 -3.78 -1.89 -6.78
N ILE A 165 -3.92 -1.51 -8.03
CA ILE A 165 -3.05 -1.99 -9.12
C ILE A 165 -2.04 -0.89 -9.41
N LEU A 166 -0.76 -1.24 -9.36
CA LEU A 166 0.37 -0.39 -9.73
C LEU A 166 0.71 -0.67 -11.19
N CYS A 167 0.74 0.37 -12.02
CA CYS A 167 1.04 0.30 -13.45
C CYS A 167 1.72 1.57 -13.94
N GLN A 168 2.30 1.50 -15.14
CA GLN A 168 2.74 2.69 -15.88
C GLN A 168 1.56 3.29 -16.65
N ASP A 169 1.57 4.60 -16.90
CA ASP A 169 0.45 5.31 -17.55
C ASP A 169 0.02 4.66 -18.88
N LYS A 170 0.99 4.19 -19.66
CA LYS A 170 0.76 3.52 -20.96
C LYS A 170 -0.15 2.29 -20.88
N ASN A 171 -0.24 1.64 -19.71
CA ASN A 171 -1.01 0.40 -19.51
C ASN A 171 -2.40 0.66 -18.91
N VAL A 172 -2.72 1.90 -18.51
CA VAL A 172 -3.94 2.22 -17.74
C VAL A 172 -5.21 1.83 -18.48
N GLU A 173 -5.33 2.19 -19.76
CA GLU A 173 -6.53 1.93 -20.55
C GLU A 173 -6.80 0.43 -20.71
N ASP A 174 -5.76 -0.34 -21.05
CA ASP A 174 -5.87 -1.79 -21.21
C ASP A 174 -6.23 -2.50 -19.90
N ILE A 175 -5.64 -2.07 -18.77
CA ILE A 175 -5.96 -2.62 -17.45
C ILE A 175 -7.40 -2.31 -17.07
N CYS A 176 -7.86 -1.06 -17.22
CA CYS A 176 -9.24 -0.68 -16.94
C CYS A 176 -10.24 -1.48 -17.78
N LYS A 177 -9.97 -1.62 -19.08
CA LYS A 177 -10.79 -2.43 -20.00
C LYS A 177 -10.84 -3.90 -19.57
N ALA A 178 -9.69 -4.47 -19.21
CA ALA A 178 -9.62 -5.85 -18.75
C ALA A 178 -10.40 -6.08 -17.44
N ILE A 179 -10.38 -5.11 -16.52
CA ILE A 179 -11.17 -5.14 -15.28
C ILE A 179 -12.66 -5.10 -15.60
N HIS A 180 -13.12 -4.16 -16.44
CA HIS A 180 -14.55 -4.06 -16.81
C HIS A 180 -15.07 -5.26 -17.60
N ASN A 181 -14.21 -5.95 -18.34
CA ASN A 181 -14.56 -7.24 -18.96
C ASN A 181 -14.65 -8.40 -17.97
N THR A 182 -14.09 -8.25 -16.77
CA THR A 182 -14.01 -9.30 -15.74
C THR A 182 -15.04 -9.12 -14.64
N LEU A 183 -15.31 -7.87 -14.24
CA LEU A 183 -16.26 -7.51 -13.18
C LEU A 183 -17.19 -6.40 -13.68
N ASP A 184 -18.49 -6.62 -13.53
CA ASP A 184 -19.51 -5.64 -13.89
C ASP A 184 -19.53 -4.46 -12.89
N SER A 185 -19.68 -3.25 -13.41
CA SER A 185 -19.98 -2.03 -12.63
C SER A 185 -19.01 -1.70 -11.48
N VAL A 186 -17.72 -2.06 -11.62
CA VAL A 186 -16.70 -1.73 -10.61
C VAL A 186 -16.18 -0.30 -10.79
N LYS A 187 -16.07 0.43 -9.68
CA LYS A 187 -15.48 1.77 -9.67
C LYS A 187 -13.95 1.66 -9.60
N ILE A 188 -13.28 2.39 -10.50
CA ILE A 188 -11.83 2.47 -10.57
C ILE A 188 -11.42 3.93 -10.36
N ILE A 189 -10.66 4.20 -9.30
CA ILE A 189 -10.06 5.52 -9.06
C ILE A 189 -8.62 5.49 -9.56
N LYS A 190 -8.31 6.32 -10.55
CA LYS A 190 -6.93 6.60 -10.98
C LYS A 190 -6.30 7.62 -10.04
N SER A 191 -5.10 7.34 -9.57
CA SER A 191 -4.31 8.25 -8.73
C SER A 191 -2.84 8.24 -9.15
N LYS A 192 -2.16 9.35 -8.84
CA LYS A 192 -0.72 9.58 -9.02
C LYS A 192 -0.12 10.09 -7.71
N PHE A 193 1.18 10.34 -7.69
CA PHE A 193 1.84 11.00 -6.56
C PHE A 193 1.16 12.33 -6.22
N GLY A 194 0.95 12.56 -4.92
CA GLY A 194 0.41 13.79 -4.38
C GLY A 194 1.44 14.55 -3.53
N PRO A 195 1.19 15.84 -3.25
CA PRO A 195 2.00 16.60 -2.31
C PRO A 195 1.82 16.09 -0.88
N GLY A 196 2.73 16.51 0.01
CA GLY A 196 2.52 16.37 1.45
C GLY A 196 1.42 17.29 1.97
N VAL A 197 1.25 17.37 3.29
CA VAL A 197 0.23 18.23 3.91
C VAL A 197 0.45 19.70 3.53
N GLN A 198 -0.63 20.39 3.19
CA GLN A 198 -0.63 21.82 2.84
C GLN A 198 -1.67 22.55 3.67
N ILE A 199 -1.33 23.78 4.10
CA ILE A 199 -2.30 24.71 4.67
C ILE A 199 -2.91 25.46 3.50
N ILE A 200 -4.22 25.32 3.33
CA ILE A 200 -4.98 26.11 2.36
C ILE A 200 -5.50 27.33 3.14
N ASN A 201 -4.95 28.51 2.84
CA ASN A 201 -5.53 29.75 3.35
C ASN A 201 -6.75 30.06 2.48
N CYS A 202 -7.94 30.15 3.09
CA CYS A 202 -9.19 30.45 2.39
C CYS A 202 -9.39 31.95 2.12
N ASP A 203 -8.30 32.67 1.83
CA ASP A 203 -8.33 34.10 1.49
C ASP A 203 -7.77 34.27 0.07
N ASP A 204 -8.60 33.98 -0.94
CA ASP A 204 -8.58 34.50 -2.32
C ASP A 204 -9.91 34.17 -3.02
#